data_AF-A0A4V1ADE7-F1
#
_entry.id   AF-A0A4V1ADE7-F1
#
_cell.length_a   1.000
_cell.length_b   1.000
_cell.length_c   1.000
_cell.angle_alpha   90.00
_cell.angle_beta   90.00
_cell.angle_gamma   90.00
#
_symmetry.space_group_name_H-M   'P 1'
#
loop_
_entity.id
_entity.type
_entity.pdbx_description
1 polymer ?
#
loop_
_entity_poly.entity_id
_entity_poly.type
_entity_poly.pdbx_seq_one_letter_code
_entity_poly.pdbx_strand_id
1 'polypeptide(L)'
;MTILLLDPSALSLFYPRASVDYPQKLRLIAQVVDYDPFSTLLAVKRVPNLASLHTQIDLDNVGPEPVIETAQVDLSLIESAAARLDISAGSIVSIIGLYNGSFITAVECLTLESQALLGSSIDTLAAMATLDDL
;
A
#
# COMPACT_ATOMS: atom_id res chain seq x y z
N MET A 1 16.74 2.32 4.91
CA MET A 1 15.84 1.43 5.68
C MET A 1 14.56 1.30 4.88
N THR A 2 13.93 0.11 4.83
CA THR A 2 12.68 -0.09 4.05
C THR A 2 11.57 -0.35 5.05
N ILE A 3 10.60 0.55 5.17
CA ILE A 3 9.50 0.40 6.13
C ILE A 3 8.41 -0.46 5.49
N LEU A 4 7.84 -1.38 6.27
CA LEU A 4 6.65 -2.12 5.89
C LEU A 4 5.42 -1.28 6.24
N LEU A 5 4.61 -0.97 5.23
CA LEU A 5 3.36 -0.23 5.36
C LEU A 5 2.18 -1.14 5.05
N LEU A 6 1.14 -1.02 5.86
CA LEU A 6 -0.12 -1.74 5.71
C LEU A 6 -1.29 -0.81 5.40
N ASP A 7 -1.07 0.49 5.55
CA ASP A 7 -2.05 1.54 5.29
C ASP A 7 -1.49 2.51 4.24
N PRO A 8 -1.98 2.46 2.99
CA PRO A 8 -1.51 3.36 1.94
C PRO A 8 -1.87 4.83 2.20
N SER A 9 -2.92 5.12 2.97
CA SER A 9 -3.31 6.49 3.34
C SER A 9 -2.22 7.23 4.13
N ALA A 10 -1.49 6.49 4.97
CA ALA A 10 -0.48 7.05 5.85
C ALA A 10 0.87 7.33 5.15
N LEU A 11 1.01 7.05 3.84
CA LEU A 11 2.28 7.23 3.11
C LEU A 11 2.89 8.63 3.26
N SER A 12 2.04 9.66 3.16
CA SER A 12 2.45 11.06 3.30
C SER A 12 2.89 11.41 4.73
N LEU A 13 2.33 10.73 5.73
CA LEU A 13 2.69 10.89 7.16
C LEU A 13 4.03 10.23 7.48
N PHE A 14 4.29 9.03 6.93
CA PHE A 14 5.56 8.33 7.13
C PHE A 14 6.71 8.96 6.32
N TYR A 15 6.41 9.52 5.15
CA TYR A 15 7.42 10.10 4.26
C TYR A 15 7.09 11.54 3.85
N PRO A 16 7.05 12.49 4.80
CA PRO A 16 6.69 13.89 4.51
C PRO A 16 7.72 14.62 3.64
N ARG A 17 8.93 14.06 3.53
CA ARG A 17 10.03 14.59 2.70
C ARG A 17 10.20 13.86 1.37
N ALA A 18 9.35 12.87 1.07
CA ALA A 18 9.39 12.20 -0.22
C ALA A 18 9.09 13.19 -1.34
N SER A 19 9.91 13.13 -2.38
CA SER A 19 9.76 13.94 -3.58
C SER A 19 10.28 13.14 -4.77
N VAL A 20 10.08 13.67 -5.98
CA VAL A 20 10.60 13.06 -7.22
C VAL A 20 12.13 12.95 -7.16
N ASP A 21 12.82 13.94 -6.60
CA ASP A 21 14.28 13.95 -6.47
C ASP A 21 14.80 13.05 -5.34
N TYR A 22 13.97 12.79 -4.33
CA TYR A 22 14.31 11.98 -3.15
C TYR A 22 13.23 10.94 -2.85
N PRO A 23 13.05 9.94 -3.74
CA PRO A 23 12.06 8.90 -3.53
C PRO A 23 12.43 8.00 -2.35
N GLN A 24 11.42 7.55 -1.61
CA GLN A 24 11.59 6.71 -0.43
C GLN A 24 11.23 5.26 -0.73
N LYS A 25 12.15 4.34 -0.44
CA LYS A 25 11.91 2.91 -0.63
C LYS A 25 10.98 2.38 0.45
N LEU A 26 9.95 1.66 0.04
CA LEU A 26 8.97 1.06 0.94
C LEU A 26 8.57 -0.34 0.49
N ARG A 27 7.93 -1.06 1.41
CA ARG A 27 7.16 -2.26 1.13
C ARG A 27 5.72 -2.02 1.56
N LEU A 28 4.76 -2.23 0.68
CA LEU A 28 3.33 -2.04 0.94
C LEU A 28 2.59 -3.38 0.83
N ILE A 29 1.75 -3.69 1.80
CA ILE A 29 0.75 -4.77 1.67
C ILE A 29 -0.63 -4.12 1.66
N ALA A 30 -1.35 -4.29 0.56
CA ALA A 30 -2.61 -3.60 0.33
C ALA A 30 -3.59 -4.46 -0.48
N GLN A 31 -4.87 -4.12 -0.42
CA GLN A 31 -5.90 -4.73 -1.24
C GLN A 31 -6.07 -3.94 -2.53
N VAL A 32 -6.16 -4.65 -3.66
CA VAL A 32 -6.42 -4.07 -4.97
C VAL A 32 -7.87 -3.61 -5.05
N VAL A 33 -8.07 -2.37 -5.47
CA VAL A 33 -9.38 -1.80 -5.79
C VAL A 33 -9.67 -1.96 -7.26
N ASP A 34 -8.72 -1.53 -8.09
CA ASP A 34 -8.85 -1.54 -9.55
C ASP A 34 -7.45 -1.52 -10.20
N TYR A 35 -7.37 -2.00 -11.44
CA TYR A 35 -6.15 -2.00 -12.23
C TYR A 35 -6.47 -1.61 -13.67
N ASP A 36 -5.85 -0.53 -14.14
CA ASP A 36 -5.90 -0.14 -15.56
C ASP A 36 -4.66 -0.68 -16.29
N PRO A 37 -4.82 -1.69 -17.17
CA PRO A 37 -3.71 -2.27 -17.92
C PRO A 37 -3.14 -1.32 -18.98
N PHE A 38 -3.88 -0.29 -19.42
CA PHE A 38 -3.41 0.64 -20.44
C PHE A 38 -2.48 1.70 -19.85
N SER A 39 -2.83 2.25 -18.69
CA SER A 39 -2.01 3.22 -17.97
C SER A 39 -0.99 2.57 -17.03
N THR A 40 -1.03 1.24 -16.88
CA THR A 40 -0.25 0.47 -15.90
C THR A 40 -0.38 0.99 -14.47
N LEU A 41 -1.55 1.54 -14.12
CA LEU A 41 -1.83 2.10 -12.79
C LEU A 41 -2.72 1.15 -11.99
N LEU A 42 -2.28 0.86 -10.78
CA LEU A 42 -2.96 0.02 -9.81
C LEU A 42 -3.43 0.90 -8.64
N ALA A 43 -4.74 0.90 -8.40
CA ALA A 43 -5.34 1.53 -7.24
C ALA A 43 -5.41 0.52 -6.09
N VAL A 44 -4.80 0.85 -4.96
CA VAL A 44 -4.79 0.00 -3.77
C VAL A 44 -5.33 0.72 -2.54
N LYS A 45 -5.96 -0.03 -1.66
CA LYS A 45 -6.48 0.43 -0.37
C LYS A 45 -5.99 -0.46 0.77
N ARG A 46 -6.17 0.00 2.00
CA ARG A 46 -5.91 -0.82 3.18
C ARG A 46 -6.72 -2.12 3.19
N VAL A 47 -6.12 -3.19 3.70
CA VAL A 47 -6.79 -4.49 3.86
C VAL A 47 -7.88 -4.39 4.95
N PRO A 48 -9.14 -4.78 4.68
CA PRO A 48 -10.29 -4.52 5.55
C PRO A 48 -10.27 -5.22 6.92
N ASN A 49 -9.48 -6.29 7.08
CA ASN A 49 -9.39 -7.06 8.33
C ASN A 49 -8.23 -6.63 9.25
N LEU A 50 -7.50 -5.57 8.90
CA LEU A 50 -6.43 -5.04 9.74
C LEU A 50 -7.00 -4.12 10.82
N ALA A 51 -6.51 -4.26 12.05
CA ALA A 51 -6.73 -3.27 13.10
C ALA A 51 -6.28 -1.88 12.62
N SER A 52 -7.00 -0.83 13.02
CA SER A 52 -6.62 0.55 12.69
C SER A 52 -5.31 0.91 13.35
N LEU A 53 -4.24 0.84 12.54
CA LEU A 53 -2.88 1.20 12.92
C LEU A 53 -2.75 2.70 13.20
N HIS A 54 -3.60 3.53 12.59
CA HIS A 54 -3.58 4.98 12.77
C HIS A 54 -4.98 5.49 13.10
N THR A 55 -5.05 6.34 14.12
CA THR A 55 -6.26 7.13 14.38
C THR A 55 -6.16 8.37 13.52
N GLN A 56 -6.92 8.43 12.42
CA GLN A 56 -7.11 9.68 11.70
C GLN A 56 -7.92 10.58 12.64
N ILE A 57 -7.27 11.58 13.23
CA ILE A 57 -7.93 12.57 14.07
C ILE A 57 -8.59 13.57 13.13
N ASP A 58 -9.88 13.36 12.86
CA ASP A 58 -10.69 14.30 12.11
C ASP A 58 -10.97 15.51 13.00
N LEU A 59 -10.28 16.62 12.72
CA LEU A 59 -10.44 17.87 13.48
C LEU A 59 -11.69 18.65 13.04
N ASP A 60 -12.25 18.30 11.88
CA ASP A 60 -13.44 18.91 11.32
C ASP A 60 -14.60 17.94 11.50
N ASN A 61 -15.47 18.24 12.47
CA ASN A 61 -16.59 17.42 12.91
C ASN A 61 -17.72 17.32 11.85
N VAL A 62 -17.39 16.98 10.62
CA VAL A 62 -18.28 16.76 9.49
C VAL A 62 -18.35 15.25 9.30
N GLY A 63 -19.50 14.64 9.60
CA GLY A 63 -19.66 13.19 9.72
C GLY A 63 -18.99 12.39 8.60
N PRO A 64 -18.32 11.27 8.90
CA PRO A 64 -17.43 10.64 7.94
C PRO A 64 -18.28 9.84 6.95
N GLU A 65 -18.48 10.37 5.74
CA GLU A 65 -18.44 9.44 4.61
C GLU A 65 -17.00 8.92 4.56
N PRO A 66 -16.76 7.60 4.66
CA PRO A 66 -15.41 7.07 4.62
C PRO A 66 -14.85 7.37 3.23
N VAL A 67 -14.04 8.43 3.13
CA VAL A 67 -13.23 8.68 1.95
C VAL A 67 -12.28 7.49 1.89
N ILE A 68 -12.54 6.56 0.97
CA ILE A 68 -11.66 5.42 0.73
C ILE A 68 -10.39 6.00 0.11
N GLU A 69 -9.44 6.39 0.94
CA GLU A 69 -8.14 6.86 0.48
C GLU A 69 -7.42 5.70 -0.21
N THR A 70 -7.30 5.82 -1.54
CA THR A 70 -6.58 4.88 -2.38
C THR A 70 -5.23 5.46 -2.71
N ALA A 71 -4.20 4.62 -2.67
CA ALA A 71 -2.89 4.97 -3.20
C ALA A 71 -2.76 4.47 -4.64
N GLN A 72 -2.09 5.27 -5.46
CA GLN A 72 -1.77 4.94 -6.84
C GLN A 72 -0.40 4.30 -6.92
N VAL A 73 -0.32 3.18 -7.64
CA VAL A 73 0.90 2.41 -7.83
C VAL A 73 1.13 2.23 -9.32
N ASP A 74 2.25 2.74 -9.82
CA ASP A 74 2.69 2.58 -11.20
C ASP A 74 3.47 1.26 -11.34
N LEU A 75 2.98 0.38 -12.22
CA LEU A 75 3.58 -0.91 -12.54
C LEU A 75 4.38 -0.90 -13.85
N SER A 76 4.58 0.27 -14.47
CA SER A 76 5.24 0.43 -15.78
C SER A 76 6.63 -0.21 -15.87
N LEU A 77 7.38 -0.21 -14.77
CA LEU A 77 8.74 -0.77 -14.71
C LEU A 77 8.79 -2.28 -14.50
N ILE A 78 7.65 -2.93 -14.25
CA ILE A 78 7.60 -4.36 -14.00
C ILE A 78 7.37 -5.10 -15.34
N GLU A 79 8.44 -5.20 -16.13
CA GLU A 79 8.46 -5.83 -17.47
C GLU A 79 7.90 -7.26 -17.50
N SER A 80 7.89 -7.96 -16.36
CA SER A 80 7.44 -9.36 -16.22
C SER A 80 6.07 -9.53 -15.54
N ALA A 81 5.49 -8.46 -14.94
CA ALA A 81 4.23 -8.53 -14.22
C ALA A 81 3.01 -8.23 -15.08
N ALA A 82 3.11 -7.23 -15.98
CA ALA A 82 1.96 -6.77 -16.76
C ALA A 82 1.35 -7.87 -17.67
N ALA A 83 2.10 -8.93 -17.99
CA ALA A 83 1.63 -10.04 -18.81
C ALA A 83 1.21 -11.31 -18.03
N ARG A 84 1.39 -11.37 -16.70
CA ARG A 84 1.17 -12.61 -15.91
C ARG A 84 0.60 -12.42 -14.50
N LEU A 85 0.54 -11.20 -13.98
CA LEU A 85 -0.10 -10.96 -12.70
C LEU A 85 -1.62 -10.87 -12.95
N ASP A 86 -2.32 -11.96 -12.61
CA ASP A 86 -3.78 -12.02 -12.55
C ASP A 86 -4.26 -11.17 -11.34
N ILE A 87 -4.04 -9.86 -11.46
CA ILE A 87 -4.44 -8.88 -10.44
C ILE A 87 -5.92 -8.62 -10.64
N SER A 88 -6.72 -9.30 -9.84
CA SER A 88 -8.16 -9.05 -9.75
C SER A 88 -8.47 -8.11 -8.59
N ALA A 89 -9.49 -7.27 -8.78
CA ALA A 89 -10.04 -6.46 -7.71
C ALA A 89 -10.38 -7.34 -6.49
N GLY A 90 -10.00 -6.89 -5.30
CA GLY A 90 -10.16 -7.63 -4.05
C GLY A 90 -8.97 -8.51 -3.65
N SER A 91 -8.03 -8.79 -4.57
CA SER A 91 -6.79 -9.50 -4.27
C SER A 91 -5.91 -8.68 -3.32
N ILE A 92 -5.11 -9.36 -2.50
CA ILE A 92 -4.10 -8.71 -1.65
C ILE A 92 -2.75 -8.80 -2.36
N VAL A 93 -2.01 -7.71 -2.38
CA VAL A 93 -0.70 -7.63 -3.05
C VAL A 93 0.38 -7.14 -2.09
N SER A 94 1.59 -7.68 -2.25
CA SER A 94 2.83 -7.17 -1.65
C SER A 94 3.60 -6.43 -2.74
N ILE A 95 3.80 -5.13 -2.53
CA ILE A 95 4.49 -4.23 -3.45
C ILE A 95 5.79 -3.78 -2.80
N ILE A 96 6.89 -3.85 -3.53
CA ILE A 96 8.14 -3.16 -3.18
C ILE A 96 8.33 -2.05 -4.20
N GLY A 97 8.50 -0.82 -3.71
CA GLY A 97 8.52 0.34 -4.59
C GLY A 97 9.18 1.57 -3.98
N LEU A 98 9.12 2.63 -4.76
CA LEU A 98 9.67 3.95 -4.47
C LEU A 98 8.51 4.94 -4.43
N TYR A 99 8.27 5.55 -3.28
CA TYR A 99 7.28 6.61 -3.12
C TYR A 99 7.91 7.97 -3.32
N ASN A 100 7.32 8.78 -4.21
CA ASN A 100 7.83 10.09 -4.58
C ASN A 100 7.05 11.26 -3.96
N GLY A 101 6.18 11.01 -2.98
CA GLY A 101 5.28 12.02 -2.40
C GLY A 101 3.91 12.10 -3.06
N SER A 102 3.65 11.37 -4.14
CA SER A 102 2.33 11.31 -4.79
C SER A 102 1.89 9.90 -5.14
N PHE A 103 2.76 9.12 -5.79
CA PHE A 103 2.48 7.74 -6.17
C PHE A 103 3.68 6.84 -5.89
N ILE A 104 3.44 5.52 -5.93
CA ILE A 104 4.48 4.51 -5.75
C ILE A 104 4.88 4.00 -7.12
N THR A 105 6.15 4.10 -7.49
CA THR A 105 6.69 3.35 -8.61
C THR A 105 7.10 1.98 -8.11
N ALA A 106 6.39 0.93 -8.55
CA ALA A 106 6.65 -0.42 -8.13
C ALA A 106 7.84 -1.01 -8.89
N VAL A 107 8.74 -1.65 -8.14
CA VAL A 107 9.85 -2.45 -8.66
C VAL A 107 9.46 -3.93 -8.66
N GLU A 108 8.63 -4.33 -7.70
CA GLU A 108 8.12 -5.70 -7.57
C GLU A 108 6.68 -5.64 -7.05
N CYS A 109 5.81 -6.51 -7.60
CA CYS A 109 4.43 -6.66 -7.17
C CYS A 109 4.06 -8.15 -7.21
N LEU A 110 3.60 -8.70 -6.09
CA LEU A 110 3.23 -10.10 -5.95
C LEU A 110 1.82 -10.20 -5.36
N THR A 111 0.95 -11.01 -5.96
CA THR A 111 -0.33 -11.39 -5.36
C THR A 111 -0.09 -12.34 -4.19
N LEU A 112 -0.68 -12.04 -3.05
CA LEU A 112 -0.66 -12.88 -1.86
C LEU A 112 -1.97 -13.69 -1.79
N GLU A 113 -1.85 -15.00 -1.61
CA GLU A 113 -3.02 -15.82 -1.33
C GLU A 113 -3.61 -15.44 0.03
N SER A 114 -4.93 -15.25 0.07
CA SER A 114 -5.66 -14.76 1.23
C SER A 114 -5.47 -15.63 2.48
N GLN A 115 -5.15 -16.92 2.30
CA GLN A 115 -4.88 -17.84 3.42
C GLN A 115 -3.55 -17.58 4.13
N ALA A 116 -2.54 -17.04 3.45
CA ALA A 116 -1.25 -16.70 4.06
C ALA A 116 -1.35 -15.51 5.02
N LEU A 117 -2.44 -14.74 4.92
CA LEU A 117 -2.71 -13.54 5.70
C LEU A 117 -3.80 -13.76 6.77
N LEU A 118 -4.23 -14.99 7.04
CA LEU A 118 -5.22 -15.24 8.09
C LEU A 118 -4.57 -15.28 9.49
N GLY A 119 -5.17 -14.54 10.44
CA GLY A 119 -4.90 -14.67 11.87
C GLY A 119 -3.57 -14.06 12.34
N SER A 120 -2.78 -14.84 13.08
CA SER A 120 -1.58 -14.39 13.81
C SER A 120 -0.50 -13.74 12.96
N SER A 121 -0.44 -14.08 11.66
CA SER A 121 0.56 -13.53 10.73
C SER A 121 0.32 -12.05 10.41
N ILE A 122 -0.93 -11.60 10.44
CA ILE A 122 -1.27 -10.18 10.24
C ILE A 122 -0.86 -9.35 11.46
N ASP A 123 -1.13 -9.86 12.66
CA ASP A 123 -0.81 -9.16 13.91
C ASP A 123 0.72 -9.05 14.09
N THR A 124 1.47 -10.07 13.67
CA THR A 124 2.94 -10.01 13.65
C THR A 124 3.45 -9.03 12.59
N LEU A 125 2.87 -8.99 11.39
CA LEU A 125 3.23 -7.99 10.37
C LEU A 125 2.93 -6.56 10.84
N ALA A 126 1.80 -6.35 11.49
CA ALA A 126 1.43 -5.08 12.11
C ALA A 126 2.41 -4.69 13.23
N ALA A 127 2.74 -5.63 14.12
CA ALA A 127 3.73 -5.39 15.17
C ALA A 127 5.13 -5.10 14.61
N MET A 128 5.56 -5.81 13.56
CA MET A 128 6.84 -5.56 12.88
C MET A 128 6.87 -4.18 12.21
N ALA A 129 5.76 -3.73 11.61
CA ALA A 129 5.66 -2.39 11.04
C ALA A 129 5.83 -1.29 12.11
N THR A 130 5.41 -1.55 13.35
CA THR A 130 5.53 -0.60 14.48
C THR A 130 6.86 -0.69 15.24
N LEU A 131 7.64 -1.76 15.08
CA LEU A 131 8.87 -2.01 15.84
C LEU A 131 10.11 -1.29 15.28
N ASP A 132 10.06 -0.82 14.03
CA ASP A 132 11.17 -0.09 13.37
C ASP A 132 11.28 1.39 13.83
N ASP A 133 10.47 1.82 14.80
CA ASP A 133 10.44 3.19 15.36
C ASP A 133 11.21 3.30 16.72
N LEU A 134 12.13 2.36 17.00
CA LEU A 134 12.96 2.30 18.22
C LEU A 134 14.47 2.36 17.92
#